data_AF-A0A963IK32-F1
#
_entry.id   AF-A0A963IK32-F1
#
_cell.length_a   1.000
_cell.length_b   1.000
_cell.length_c   1.000
_cell.angle_alpha   90.00
_cell.angle_beta   90.00
_cell.angle_gamma   90.00
#
_symmetry.space_group_name_H-M   'P 1'
#
loop_
_entity.id
_entity.type
_entity.pdbx_description
1 polymer ?
#
loop_
_entity_poly.entity_id
_entity_poly.type
_entity_poly.pdbx_seq_one_letter_code
_entity_poly.pdbx_strand_id
1 'polypeptide(L)' 'MKFRTLFLLLILGATAGFSALNWDAFTAPTTLSLGLTEVQGAIGVVMLGVVIFLTAYFMAFVIYVQASAL' A
#
# COMPACT_ATOMS: atom_id res chain seq x y z
N MET A 1 7.71 -20.54 15.89
CA MET A 1 7.85 -19.22 15.22
C MET A 1 8.50 -18.27 16.21
N LYS A 2 9.55 -17.52 15.82
CA LYS A 2 10.17 -16.52 16.71
C LYS A 2 9.09 -15.49 17.09
N PHE A 3 9.08 -15.00 18.34
CA PHE A 3 8.09 -14.02 18.83
C PHE A 3 7.88 -12.84 17.87
N ARG A 4 8.96 -12.39 17.22
CA ARG A 4 8.95 -11.38 16.15
C ARG A 4 8.00 -11.71 15.00
N THR A 5 8.00 -12.95 14.51
CA THR A 5 7.14 -13.40 13.40
C THR A 5 5.67 -13.46 13.81
N LEU A 6 5.39 -13.93 15.03
CA LEU A 6 4.03 -13.98 15.56
C LEU A 6 3.45 -12.57 15.71
N PHE A 7 4.24 -11.64 16.23
CA PHE A 7 3.86 -10.24 16.38
C PHE A 7 3.60 -9.57 15.03
N LEU A 8 4.46 -9.83 14.03
CA LEU A 8 4.26 -9.35 12.66
C LEU A 8 2.96 -9.86 12.05
N LEU A 9 2.67 -11.16 12.19
CA LEU A 9 1.42 -11.75 11.70
C LEU A 9 0.20 -11.17 12.41
N LEU A 10 0.30 -10.89 13.70
CA LEU A 10 -0.79 -10.28 14.46
C LEU A 10 -1.09 -8.87 13.96
N ILE A 11 -0.06 -8.04 13.75
CA ILE A 11 -0.23 -6.70 13.17
C ILE A 11 -0.84 -6.80 11.77
N LEU A 12 -0.30 -7.70 10.93
CA LEU A 12 -0.79 -7.87 9.57
C LEU A 12 -2.28 -8.29 9.55
N GLY A 13 -2.64 -9.25 10.40
CA GLY A 13 -4.02 -9.71 10.56
C GLY A 13 -4.94 -8.62 11.10
N ALA A 14 -4.49 -7.84 12.09
CA ALA A 14 -5.25 -6.72 12.64
C ALA A 14 -5.50 -5.64 11.58
N THR A 15 -4.48 -5.29 10.79
CA THR A 15 -4.62 -4.33 9.69
C THR A 15 -5.58 -4.85 8.62
N ALA A 16 -5.44 -6.12 8.21
CA ALA A 16 -6.33 -6.72 7.21
C ALA A 16 -7.79 -6.77 7.70
N GLY A 17 -7.99 -7.17 8.95
CA GLY A 17 -9.32 -7.20 9.58
C GLY A 17 -9.93 -5.80 9.70
N PHE A 18 -9.15 -4.80 10.14
CA PHE A 18 -9.59 -3.41 10.21
C PHE A 18 -9.98 -2.87 8.82
N SER A 19 -9.16 -3.11 7.80
CA SER A 19 -9.46 -2.68 6.43
C SER A 19 -10.70 -3.36 5.86
N ALA A 20 -10.90 -4.66 6.13
CA ALA A 20 -12.09 -5.39 5.69
C ALA A 20 -13.37 -4.88 6.37
N LEU A 21 -13.32 -4.61 7.69
CA LEU A 21 -14.46 -4.09 8.43
C LEU A 21 -14.82 -2.64 8.05
N ASN A 22 -13.85 -1.85 7.59
CA ASN A 22 -14.04 -0.45 7.20
C ASN A 22 -13.98 -0.26 5.68
N TRP A 23 -14.23 -1.31 4.90
CA TRP A 23 -14.06 -1.31 3.45
C TRP A 23 -14.81 -0.17 2.76
N ASP A 24 -16.08 0.06 3.14
CA ASP A 24 -16.91 1.12 2.57
C ASP A 24 -16.29 2.51 2.73
N ALA A 25 -15.65 2.78 3.88
CA ALA A 25 -14.98 4.04 4.13
C ALA A 25 -13.73 4.23 3.23
N PHE A 26 -13.02 3.15 2.91
CA PHE A 26 -11.87 3.19 2.00
C PHE A 26 -12.26 3.36 0.54
N THR A 27 -13.43 2.84 0.14
CA THR A 27 -13.96 2.94 -1.22
C THR A 27 -14.90 4.12 -1.46
N ALA A 28 -15.26 4.86 -0.41
CA ALA A 28 -16.11 6.03 -0.51
C ALA A 28 -15.49 7.09 -1.45
N PRO A 29 -16.24 7.60 -2.44
CA PRO A 29 -15.76 8.66 -3.30
C PRO A 29 -15.52 9.94 -2.50
N THR A 30 -14.27 10.40 -2.48
CA THR A 30 -13.84 11.63 -1.81
C THR A 30 -13.24 12.60 -2.82
N THR A 31 -13.36 13.90 -2.58
CA THR A 31 -12.62 14.91 -3.33
C THR A 31 -11.17 14.91 -2.85
N LEU A 32 -10.26 14.56 -3.75
CA LEU A 32 -8.83 14.48 -3.48
C LEU A 32 -8.14 15.68 -4.13
N SER A 33 -7.46 16.49 -3.34
CA SER A 33 -6.59 17.54 -3.88
C SER A 33 -5.23 16.95 -4.22
N LEU A 34 -4.81 17.09 -5.48
CA LEU A 34 -3.46 16.80 -5.97
C LEU A 34 -2.53 18.02 -5.83
N GLY A 35 -2.93 19.03 -5.06
CA GLY A 35 -2.22 20.30 -4.90
C GLY A 35 -2.44 21.30 -6.04
N LEU A 36 -2.60 20.83 -7.27
CA LEU A 36 -2.89 21.67 -8.45
C LEU A 36 -4.31 21.45 -9.01
N THR A 37 -4.85 20.26 -8.86
CA THR A 37 -6.17 19.86 -9.36
C THR A 37 -6.90 19.04 -8.32
N GLU A 38 -8.23 19.05 -8.37
CA GLU A 38 -9.08 18.18 -7.56
C GLU A 38 -9.57 17.02 -8.41
N VAL A 39 -9.50 15.81 -7.87
CA VAL A 39 -9.95 14.58 -8.51
C VAL A 39 -10.90 13.85 -7.58
N GLN A 40 -12.01 13.37 -8.11
CA GLN A 40 -12.95 12.55 -7.34
C GLN A 40 -12.48 11.09 -7.38
N GLY A 41 -12.27 10.47 -6.22
CA GLY A 41 -11.84 9.08 -6.15
C GLY A 41 -11.86 8.50 -4.75
N ALA A 42 -11.80 7.17 -4.68
CA ALA A 42 -11.64 6.45 -3.43
C ALA A 42 -10.18 6.59 -2.93
N ILE A 43 -9.99 7.29 -1.81
CA ILE A 43 -8.65 7.52 -1.26
C ILE A 43 -7.89 6.21 -0.99
N GLY A 44 -8.60 5.16 -0.55
CA GLY A 44 -8.00 3.85 -0.30
C GLY A 44 -7.42 3.21 -1.57
N VAL A 45 -8.13 3.33 -2.69
CA VAL A 45 -7.68 2.81 -3.99
C VAL A 45 -6.50 3.61 -4.51
N VAL A 46 -6.52 4.93 -4.36
CA VAL A 46 -5.40 5.80 -4.77
C VAL A 46 -4.13 5.45 -3.99
N MET A 47 -4.23 5.33 -2.67
CA MET A 47 -3.09 4.96 -1.82
C MET A 47 -2.55 3.55 -2.16
N LEU A 48 -3.43 2.59 -2.45
CA LEU A 48 -3.01 1.27 -2.93
C LEU A 48 -2.25 1.35 -4.26
N GLY A 49 -2.72 2.15 -5.21
CA GLY A 49 -2.04 2.40 -6.48
C GLY A 49 -0.63 2.96 -6.29
N VAL A 50 -0.46 3.92 -5.37
CA VAL A 50 0.85 4.50 -5.03
C VAL A 50 1.79 3.44 -4.45
N VAL A 51 1.31 2.59 -3.52
CA VAL A 51 2.12 1.52 -2.93
C VAL A 51 2.53 0.48 -3.98
N ILE A 52 1.62 0.08 -4.87
CA ILE A 52 1.92 -0.85 -5.96
C ILE A 52 2.99 -0.27 -6.88
N PHE A 53 2.85 0.99 -7.28
CA PHE A 53 3.83 1.67 -8.12
C PHE A 53 5.21 1.74 -7.45
N LEU A 54 5.25 2.15 -6.17
CA LEU A 54 6.51 2.23 -5.42
C LEU A 54 7.17 0.86 -5.27
N THR A 55 6.37 -0.19 -5.02
CA THR A 55 6.86 -1.56 -4.92
C THR A 55 7.45 -2.02 -6.26
N ALA A 56 6.78 -1.74 -7.37
CA ALA A 56 7.29 -2.05 -8.71
C ALA A 56 8.60 -1.31 -9.01
N TYR A 57 8.68 -0.02 -8.68
CA TYR A 57 9.89 0.78 -8.84
C TYR A 57 11.06 0.21 -8.01
N PHE A 58 10.83 -0.09 -6.74
CA PHE A 58 11.87 -0.69 -5.89
C PHE A 58 12.25 -2.09 -6.35
N MET A 59 11.32 -2.91 -6.83
CA MET A 59 11.66 -4.21 -7.41
C MET A 59 12.55 -4.05 -8.64
N ALA A 60 12.22 -3.13 -9.56
CA ALA A 60 13.05 -2.85 -10.73
C ALA A 60 14.45 -2.36 -10.32
N PHE A 61 14.55 -1.49 -9.32
CA PHE A 61 15.82 -1.04 -8.76
C PHE A 61 16.64 -2.19 -8.17
N VAL A 62 16.01 -3.06 -7.37
CA VAL A 62 16.66 -4.24 -6.78
C VAL A 62 17.16 -5.20 -7.86
N ILE A 63 16.39 -5.40 -8.94
CA ILE A 63 16.82 -6.21 -10.09
C ILE A 63 18.04 -5.58 -10.76
N TYR A 64 18.00 -4.26 -11.02
CA TYR A 64 19.11 -3.54 -11.63
C TYR A 64 20.40 -3.64 -10.80
N VAL A 65 20.30 -3.37 -9.49
CA VAL A 65 21.47 -3.43 -8.58
C VAL A 65 22.06 -4.83 -8.56
N GLN A 66 21.22 -5.87 -8.47
CA GLN A 66 21.69 -7.26 -8.50
C GLN A 66 22.33 -7.62 -9.85
N ALA A 67 21.78 -7.15 -10.96
CA ALA A 67 22.33 -7.39 -12.30
C ALA A 67 23.68 -6.69 -12.53
N SER A 68 23.89 -5.51 -11.93
CA SER A 68 25.18 -4.79 -11.99
C SER A 68 26.25 -5.31 -11.03
N ALA A 69 25.85 -6.07 -10.00
CA ALA A 69 26.75 -6.67 -9.03
C ALA A 69 27.29 -8.05 -9.47
N LEU A 70 26.65 -8.65 -10.48
CA LEU A 70 27.13 -9.84 -11.21
C LEU A 70 28.16 -9.44 -12.28
#